data_AF-A0A3Q3LLP7-F1
#
_entry.id   AF-A0A3Q3LLP7-F1
#
_cell.length_a   1.000
_cell.length_b   1.000
_cell.length_c   1.000
_cell.angle_alpha   90.00
_cell.angle_beta   90.00
_cell.angle_gamma   90.00
#
_symmetry.space_group_name_H-M   'P 1'
#
loop_
_entity.id
_entity.type
_entity.pdbx_description
1 polymer ?
#
loop_
_entity_poly.entity_id
_entity_poly.type
_entity_poly.pdbx_seq_one_letter_code
_entity_poly.pdbx_strand_id
1 'polypeptide(L)'
;MIITGGSMESVEEDALLEQESDEENSELSDNELQEAWAKGLLKPGMNILANKPKKLVNNVEGLKQCLADFRKDLPWVERLDITNVPAEEILSKIEGKVSSLMNGEINADDDFQREMSFYRQAQATVLEALPLLNKHGIATKRPDDYFAEMAKSDQHMQKIRKKLISKQMILEKSEKAKKLREQRKFGKKVQIEVIQKRQKEKKAMMSAVKKYQKGMTDKLDFLEGDQKKGKESSQGSTKTLNKRGPNAKRKYKDQKFGFGGKKSGKKWNTKESYNDVSSFRAKVAHAKGSKGGKKGKGGKQNKRPGKSVRRKMKARS
;
A
#
# COMPACT_ATOMS: atom_id res chain seq x y z
N MET A 1 43.70 -37.47 -43.68
CA MET A 1 43.25 -36.08 -43.44
C MET A 1 41.80 -36.18 -42.93
N ILE A 2 41.40 -35.42 -41.91
CA ILE A 2 40.09 -35.58 -41.25
C ILE A 2 39.01 -34.87 -42.06
N ILE A 3 38.04 -35.60 -42.61
CA ILE A 3 36.94 -35.06 -43.42
C ILE A 3 35.67 -35.01 -42.56
N THR A 4 35.05 -33.84 -42.47
CA THR A 4 33.93 -33.59 -41.56
C THR A 4 32.60 -33.45 -42.32
N GLY A 5 31.75 -34.49 -42.36
CA GLY A 5 30.46 -34.48 -43.05
C GLY A 5 29.40 -33.56 -42.41
N GLY A 6 28.69 -32.75 -43.20
CA GLY A 6 27.57 -31.90 -42.74
C GLY A 6 26.31 -32.73 -42.49
N SER A 7 25.56 -32.42 -41.43
CA SER A 7 24.23 -33.01 -41.18
C SER A 7 23.15 -32.03 -41.63
N MET A 8 22.23 -32.50 -42.48
CA MET A 8 20.94 -31.88 -42.77
C MET A 8 19.91 -32.45 -41.77
N GLU A 9 19.25 -31.59 -41.00
CA GLU A 9 18.07 -31.91 -40.18
C GLU A 9 16.79 -31.89 -41.02
N SER A 10 15.93 -32.91 -40.89
CA SER A 10 14.45 -32.85 -40.97
C SER A 10 13.89 -34.29 -40.86
N VAL A 11 13.31 -34.70 -39.72
CA VAL A 11 11.88 -34.64 -39.39
C VAL A 11 10.98 -35.29 -40.45
N GLU A 12 10.56 -36.51 -40.12
CA GLU A 12 9.25 -37.15 -40.34
C GLU A 12 8.36 -36.61 -41.47
N GLU A 13 8.27 -37.34 -42.60
CA GLU A 13 7.05 -37.74 -43.33
C GLU A 13 7.43 -38.52 -44.62
N ASP A 14 6.61 -39.51 -44.99
CA ASP A 14 6.65 -40.32 -46.24
C ASP A 14 7.45 -41.63 -46.29
N ALA A 15 6.95 -42.64 -45.58
CA ALA A 15 7.32 -44.05 -45.69
C ALA A 15 6.64 -44.82 -46.86
N LEU A 16 6.65 -44.29 -48.10
CA LEU A 16 6.09 -45.04 -49.26
C LEU A 16 6.72 -44.76 -50.64
N LEU A 17 8.01 -44.40 -50.75
CA LEU A 17 8.71 -44.33 -52.04
C LEU A 17 10.19 -44.75 -51.91
N GLU A 18 10.43 -45.95 -51.39
CA GLU A 18 11.75 -46.41 -50.94
C GLU A 18 12.24 -47.65 -51.73
N GLN A 19 12.16 -47.62 -53.07
CA GLN A 19 12.71 -48.72 -53.88
C GLN A 19 13.04 -48.37 -55.34
N GLU A 20 13.56 -47.18 -55.63
CA GLU A 20 14.15 -46.88 -56.97
C GLU A 20 15.27 -45.81 -56.94
N SER A 21 15.74 -45.38 -55.75
CA SER A 21 16.66 -44.23 -55.58
C SER A 21 18.05 -44.57 -55.03
N ASP A 22 18.38 -45.85 -54.83
CA ASP A 22 19.67 -46.25 -54.22
C ASP A 22 20.83 -46.31 -55.23
N GLU A 23 20.56 -46.47 -56.53
CA GLU A 23 21.63 -46.53 -57.55
C GLU A 23 22.18 -45.14 -57.91
N GLU A 24 21.34 -44.09 -57.96
CA GLU A 24 21.80 -42.73 -58.28
C GLU A 24 22.55 -42.03 -57.14
N ASN A 25 22.32 -42.44 -55.89
CA ASN A 25 22.98 -41.84 -54.71
C ASN A 25 24.44 -42.34 -54.54
N SER A 26 24.76 -43.50 -55.13
CA SER A 26 26.11 -44.10 -55.11
C SER A 26 27.07 -43.38 -56.06
N GLU A 27 26.59 -42.99 -57.25
CA GLU A 27 27.42 -42.29 -58.25
C GLU A 27 27.73 -40.84 -57.83
N LEU A 28 26.81 -40.19 -57.11
CA LEU A 28 27.05 -38.86 -56.54
C LEU A 28 28.15 -38.88 -55.48
N SER A 29 28.19 -39.92 -54.65
CA SER A 29 29.23 -40.12 -53.62
C SER A 29 30.64 -40.30 -54.22
N ASP A 30 30.76 -41.05 -55.33
CA ASP A 30 32.05 -41.27 -56.00
C ASP A 30 32.55 -40.02 -56.73
N ASN A 31 31.64 -39.25 -57.35
CA ASN A 31 31.97 -37.95 -57.93
C ASN A 31 32.47 -36.95 -56.86
N GLU A 32 31.83 -36.91 -55.69
CA GLU A 32 32.29 -36.08 -54.57
C GLU A 32 33.69 -36.47 -54.05
N LEU A 33 33.99 -37.77 -54.02
CA LEU A 33 35.33 -38.30 -53.68
C LEU A 33 36.37 -37.87 -54.71
N GLN A 34 36.04 -37.96 -56.00
CA GLN A 34 36.93 -37.60 -57.10
C GLN A 34 37.21 -36.09 -57.12
N GLU A 35 36.21 -35.26 -56.83
CA GLU A 35 36.39 -33.83 -56.61
C GLU A 35 37.25 -33.51 -55.38
N ALA A 36 37.03 -34.19 -54.26
CA ALA A 36 37.83 -33.98 -53.05
C ALA A 36 39.29 -34.42 -53.22
N TRP A 37 39.54 -35.42 -54.07
CA TRP A 37 40.88 -35.82 -54.49
C TRP A 37 41.53 -34.77 -55.39
N ALA A 38 40.80 -34.27 -56.39
CA ALA A 38 41.27 -33.20 -57.28
C ALA A 38 41.56 -31.90 -56.51
N LYS A 39 40.76 -31.59 -55.48
CA LYS A 39 40.96 -30.46 -54.55
C LYS A 39 42.11 -30.72 -53.55
N GLY A 40 42.75 -31.90 -53.58
CA GLY A 40 43.90 -32.26 -52.74
C GLY A 40 43.58 -32.54 -51.26
N LEU A 41 42.30 -32.68 -50.92
CA LEU A 41 41.81 -32.96 -49.56
C LEU A 41 41.99 -34.43 -49.17
N LEU A 42 41.97 -35.31 -50.17
CA LEU A 42 42.27 -36.74 -50.03
C LEU A 42 43.68 -37.01 -50.54
N LYS A 43 44.46 -37.75 -49.76
CA LYS A 43 45.80 -38.22 -50.16
C LYS A 43 45.74 -39.71 -50.49
N PRO A 44 46.66 -40.23 -51.33
CA PRO A 44 46.81 -41.66 -51.54
C PRO A 44 47.19 -42.35 -50.22
N GLY A 45 46.35 -43.30 -49.79
CA GLY A 45 46.55 -44.06 -48.56
C GLY A 45 45.23 -44.40 -47.86
N MET A 46 45.33 -45.12 -46.73
CA MET A 46 44.18 -45.48 -45.89
C MET A 46 43.64 -44.22 -45.20
N ASN A 47 42.53 -43.68 -45.70
CA ASN A 47 41.88 -42.51 -45.13
C ASN A 47 40.91 -42.97 -44.03
N ILE A 48 41.29 -42.73 -42.77
CA ILE A 48 40.46 -43.05 -41.61
C ILE A 48 39.45 -41.92 -41.40
N LEU A 49 38.17 -42.28 -41.27
CA LEU A 49 37.12 -41.37 -40.80
C LEU A 49 37.44 -40.95 -39.37
N ALA A 50 38.03 -39.77 -39.22
CA ALA A 50 38.16 -39.17 -37.90
C ALA A 50 36.82 -38.55 -37.53
N ASN A 51 36.16 -39.17 -36.55
CA ASN A 51 34.96 -38.64 -35.94
C ASN A 51 35.18 -37.19 -35.54
N LYS A 52 34.29 -36.28 -35.95
CA LYS A 52 34.35 -34.89 -35.46
C LYS A 52 34.43 -34.93 -33.93
N PRO A 53 35.28 -34.12 -33.30
CA PRO A 53 35.30 -34.04 -31.85
C PRO A 53 33.87 -33.74 -31.39
N LYS A 54 33.34 -34.57 -30.50
CA LYS A 54 31.97 -34.42 -30.00
C LYS A 54 31.85 -33.01 -29.43
N LYS A 55 30.77 -32.29 -29.77
CA LYS A 55 30.44 -31.04 -29.09
C LYS A 55 30.29 -31.36 -27.60
N LEU A 56 31.24 -30.88 -26.79
CA LEU A 56 31.19 -31.06 -25.35
C LEU A 56 29.99 -30.28 -24.82
N VAL A 57 29.01 -30.98 -24.26
CA VAL A 57 27.95 -30.35 -23.47
C VAL A 57 28.62 -29.77 -22.23
N ASN A 58 28.53 -28.44 -22.04
CA ASN A 58 29.24 -27.68 -21.00
C ASN A 58 30.78 -27.63 -21.15
N ASN A 59 31.28 -27.07 -22.26
CA ASN A 59 32.71 -26.80 -22.44
C ASN A 59 33.19 -25.66 -21.50
N VAL A 60 33.66 -26.01 -20.31
CA VAL A 60 34.16 -25.06 -19.30
C VAL A 60 35.40 -24.30 -19.77
N GLU A 61 36.28 -24.93 -20.56
CA GLU A 61 37.50 -24.28 -21.07
C GLU A 61 37.18 -23.20 -22.09
N GLY A 62 36.26 -23.48 -23.01
CA GLY A 62 35.75 -22.50 -23.96
C GLY A 62 35.06 -21.32 -23.27
N LEU A 63 34.25 -21.59 -22.22
CA LEU A 63 33.62 -20.52 -21.43
C LEU A 63 34.65 -19.63 -20.73
N LYS A 64 35.74 -20.20 -20.20
CA LYS A 64 36.84 -19.44 -19.59
C LYS A 64 37.59 -18.59 -20.61
N GLN A 65 37.81 -19.10 -21.83
CA GLN A 65 38.42 -18.34 -22.91
C GLN A 65 37.54 -17.15 -23.31
N CYS A 66 36.24 -17.38 -23.54
CA CYS A 66 35.29 -16.29 -23.82
C CYS A 66 35.22 -15.27 -22.67
N LEU A 67 35.27 -15.72 -21.41
CA LEU A 67 35.33 -14.82 -20.25
C LEU A 67 36.59 -13.95 -20.32
N ALA A 68 37.75 -14.55 -20.60
CA ALA A 68 39.02 -13.81 -20.73
C ALA A 68 38.95 -12.76 -21.85
N ASP A 69 38.34 -13.09 -22.98
CA ASP A 69 38.16 -12.16 -24.10
C ASP A 69 37.23 -10.98 -23.75
N PHE A 70 36.18 -11.22 -22.96
CA PHE A 70 35.25 -10.18 -22.51
C PHE A 70 35.73 -9.37 -21.30
N ARG A 71 36.61 -9.95 -20.48
CA ARG A 71 37.05 -9.35 -19.23
C ARG A 71 37.89 -8.11 -19.52
N LYS A 72 37.41 -6.97 -19.02
CA LYS A 72 38.16 -5.71 -19.01
C LYS A 72 38.73 -5.47 -17.62
N ASP A 73 40.05 -5.44 -17.52
CA ASP A 73 40.75 -5.13 -16.27
C ASP A 73 40.80 -3.60 -16.05
N LEU A 74 39.65 -3.03 -15.72
CA LEU A 74 39.51 -1.62 -15.35
C LEU A 74 39.67 -1.40 -13.84
N PRO A 75 40.06 -0.20 -13.38
CA PRO A 75 39.96 0.17 -11.97
C PRO A 75 38.53 -0.01 -11.46
N TRP A 76 38.38 -0.47 -10.22
CA TRP A 76 37.06 -0.75 -9.64
C TRP A 76 36.12 0.47 -9.68
N VAL A 77 36.67 1.69 -9.53
CA VAL A 77 35.91 2.95 -9.59
C VAL A 77 35.13 3.12 -10.89
N GLU A 78 35.60 2.56 -12.00
CA GLU A 78 34.92 2.63 -13.30
C GLU A 78 33.86 1.53 -13.47
N ARG A 79 34.03 0.41 -12.76
CA ARG A 79 33.10 -0.73 -12.82
C ARG A 79 31.94 -0.57 -11.83
N LEU A 80 32.22 -0.04 -10.64
CA LEU A 80 31.28 0.11 -9.51
C LEU A 80 30.50 -1.18 -9.19
N ASP A 81 31.09 -2.33 -9.50
CA ASP A 81 30.51 -3.64 -9.32
C ASP A 81 30.89 -4.21 -7.95
N ILE A 82 29.93 -4.76 -7.23
CA ILE A 82 30.16 -5.48 -5.96
C ILE A 82 29.39 -6.79 -6.01
N THR A 83 30.09 -7.89 -5.74
CA THR A 83 29.50 -9.21 -5.58
C THR A 83 29.52 -9.57 -4.10
N ASN A 84 28.36 -9.57 -3.47
CA ASN A 84 28.25 -9.84 -2.04
C ASN A 84 27.06 -10.74 -1.69
N VAL A 85 27.17 -11.29 -0.48
CA VAL A 85 26.15 -12.10 0.19
C VAL A 85 25.19 -11.16 0.95
N PRO A 86 23.91 -11.52 1.17
CA PRO A 86 22.97 -10.71 1.91
C PRO A 86 23.48 -10.25 3.29
N ALA A 87 23.17 -9.01 3.67
CA ALA A 87 23.52 -8.48 4.98
C ALA A 87 22.89 -9.31 6.10
N GLU A 88 23.68 -9.60 7.13
CA GLU A 88 23.20 -10.31 8.31
C GLU A 88 22.17 -9.48 9.07
N GLU A 89 21.10 -10.14 9.53
CA GLU A 89 20.07 -9.49 10.32
C GLU A 89 20.56 -9.25 11.76
N ILE A 90 20.78 -7.98 12.09
CA ILE A 90 21.18 -7.57 13.45
C ILE A 90 20.13 -7.98 14.49
N LEU A 91 18.84 -7.93 14.14
CA LEU A 91 17.75 -8.28 15.07
C LEU A 91 17.72 -9.78 15.40
N SER A 92 17.94 -10.65 14.42
CA SER A 92 17.97 -12.10 14.66
C SER A 92 19.25 -12.54 15.38
N LYS A 93 20.38 -11.83 15.19
CA LYS A 93 21.57 -11.97 16.04
C LYS A 93 21.29 -11.61 17.50
N ILE A 94 20.56 -10.53 17.76
CA ILE A 94 20.22 -10.08 19.12
C ILE A 94 19.22 -11.04 19.79
N GLU A 95 18.26 -11.57 19.04
CA GLU A 95 17.27 -12.52 19.55
C GLU A 95 17.78 -13.97 19.65
N GLY A 96 19.04 -14.24 19.31
CA GLY A 96 19.62 -15.60 19.35
C GLY A 96 18.96 -16.59 18.40
N LYS A 97 18.13 -16.11 17.47
CA LYS A 97 17.40 -16.92 16.51
C LYS A 97 18.26 -16.99 15.25
N VAL A 98 18.90 -18.14 15.02
CA VAL A 98 19.68 -18.37 13.80
C VAL A 98 18.73 -18.18 12.61
N SER A 99 18.91 -17.08 11.88
CA SER A 99 18.04 -16.76 10.76
C SER A 99 18.25 -17.83 9.68
N SER A 100 17.17 -18.53 9.29
CA SER A 100 17.16 -19.48 8.18
C SER A 100 17.72 -18.90 6.88
N LEU A 101 17.81 -17.56 6.78
CA LEU A 101 18.43 -16.84 5.66
C LEU A 101 19.93 -17.14 5.48
N MET A 102 20.66 -17.48 6.55
CA MET A 102 22.10 -17.80 6.46
C MET A 102 22.35 -19.21 5.89
N ASN A 103 21.37 -20.11 5.99
CA ASN A 103 21.48 -21.49 5.54
C ASN A 103 21.14 -21.66 4.05
N GLY A 104 20.88 -20.58 3.31
CA GLY A 104 20.57 -20.63 1.88
C GLY A 104 19.19 -21.20 1.52
N GLU A 105 18.41 -21.67 2.49
CA GLU A 105 17.04 -22.13 2.30
C GLU A 105 16.06 -20.95 2.32
N ILE A 106 16.17 -20.08 1.32
CA ILE A 106 15.13 -19.09 1.05
C ILE A 106 14.03 -19.81 0.28
N ASN A 107 12.80 -19.80 0.81
CA ASN A 107 11.66 -20.31 0.06
C ASN A 107 11.43 -19.39 -1.15
N ALA A 108 11.78 -19.88 -2.35
CA ALA A 108 11.67 -19.10 -3.58
C ALA A 108 10.22 -18.71 -3.91
N ASP A 109 9.22 -19.43 -3.40
CA ASP A 109 7.80 -19.15 -3.65
C ASP A 109 7.22 -18.10 -2.70
N ASP A 110 7.89 -17.81 -1.58
CA ASP A 110 7.47 -16.74 -0.67
C ASP A 110 8.06 -15.39 -1.10
N ASP A 111 7.22 -14.57 -1.73
CA ASP A 111 7.59 -13.25 -2.24
C ASP A 111 8.14 -12.32 -1.15
N PHE A 112 7.60 -12.38 0.08
CA PHE A 112 8.09 -11.48 1.14
C PHE A 112 9.50 -11.84 1.60
N GLN A 113 9.81 -13.13 1.70
CA GLN A 113 11.15 -13.59 2.05
C GLN A 113 12.15 -13.28 0.94
N ARG A 114 11.74 -13.47 -0.31
CA ARG A 114 12.55 -13.17 -1.50
C ARG A 114 12.82 -11.67 -1.66
N GLU A 115 11.81 -10.82 -1.52
CA GLU A 115 11.99 -9.36 -1.57
C GLU A 115 12.87 -8.86 -0.40
N MET A 116 12.73 -9.47 0.79
CA MET A 116 13.59 -9.16 1.92
C MET A 116 15.04 -9.55 1.64
N SER A 117 15.31 -10.71 1.04
CA SER A 117 16.69 -11.13 0.74
C SER A 117 17.35 -10.19 -0.29
N PHE A 118 16.63 -9.77 -1.33
CA PHE A 118 17.10 -8.77 -2.29
C PHE A 118 17.39 -7.44 -1.63
N TYR A 119 16.50 -6.98 -0.74
CA TYR A 119 16.71 -5.76 0.03
C TYR A 119 17.98 -5.85 0.90
N ARG A 120 18.23 -7.00 1.54
CA ARG A 120 19.42 -7.22 2.37
C ARG A 120 20.70 -7.29 1.56
N GLN A 121 20.67 -7.90 0.38
CA GLN A 121 21.82 -7.91 -0.54
C GLN A 121 22.16 -6.49 -1.00
N ALA A 122 21.15 -5.72 -1.40
CA ALA A 122 21.33 -4.30 -1.75
C ALA A 122 21.82 -3.47 -0.55
N GLN A 123 21.38 -3.79 0.67
CA GLN A 123 21.87 -3.13 1.87
C GLN A 123 23.36 -3.42 2.11
N ALA A 124 23.79 -4.67 1.97
CA ALA A 124 25.19 -5.05 2.10
C ALA A 124 26.05 -4.33 1.04
N THR A 125 25.57 -4.19 -0.21
CA THR A 125 26.38 -3.59 -1.28
C THR A 125 26.59 -2.11 -0.99
N VAL A 126 25.55 -1.41 -0.53
CA VAL A 126 25.65 0.00 -0.16
C VAL A 126 26.60 0.21 1.03
N LEU A 127 26.56 -0.68 2.04
CA LEU A 127 27.44 -0.60 3.20
C LEU A 127 28.92 -0.78 2.84
N GLU A 128 29.23 -1.62 1.86
CA GLU A 128 30.58 -1.85 1.37
C GLU A 128 31.04 -0.77 0.37
N ALA A 129 30.15 -0.36 -0.55
CA ALA A 129 30.43 0.62 -1.59
C ALA A 129 30.72 2.02 -1.02
N LEU A 130 29.93 2.47 -0.03
CA LEU A 130 30.02 3.85 0.47
C LEU A 130 31.42 4.17 1.05
N PRO A 131 32.02 3.34 1.92
CA PRO A 131 33.40 3.53 2.37
C PRO A 131 34.41 3.54 1.23
N LEU A 132 34.26 2.66 0.23
CA LEU A 132 35.16 2.60 -0.93
C LEU A 132 35.08 3.88 -1.75
N LEU A 133 33.88 4.36 -2.08
CA LEU A 133 33.68 5.61 -2.80
C LEU A 133 34.23 6.82 -2.05
N ASN A 134 34.06 6.86 -0.73
CA ASN A 134 34.62 7.92 0.10
C ASN A 134 36.16 7.90 0.11
N LYS A 135 36.79 6.71 0.13
CA LYS A 135 38.27 6.58 0.01
C LYS A 135 38.79 7.13 -1.32
N HIS A 136 38.01 7.00 -2.39
CA HIS A 136 38.33 7.55 -3.71
C HIS A 136 37.92 9.03 -3.86
N GLY A 137 37.38 9.68 -2.81
CA GLY A 137 37.01 11.09 -2.84
C GLY A 137 35.75 11.40 -3.65
N ILE A 138 34.90 10.42 -3.92
CA ILE A 138 33.68 10.57 -4.74
C ILE A 138 32.50 10.98 -3.85
N ALA A 139 31.82 12.06 -4.22
CA ALA A 139 30.61 12.51 -3.51
C ALA A 139 29.44 11.55 -3.80
N THR A 140 28.91 10.91 -2.76
CA THR A 140 27.86 9.88 -2.88
C THR A 140 26.44 10.41 -2.67
N LYS A 141 26.28 11.51 -1.92
CA LYS A 141 24.97 12.09 -1.62
C LYS A 141 24.58 13.13 -2.66
N ARG A 142 23.38 12.99 -3.22
CA ARG A 142 22.76 14.01 -4.06
C ARG A 142 22.37 15.24 -3.20
N PRO A 143 22.86 16.45 -3.53
CA PRO A 143 22.40 17.67 -2.86
C PRO A 143 20.93 17.98 -3.17
N ASP A 144 20.21 18.54 -2.18
CA ASP A 144 18.79 18.90 -2.33
C ASP A 144 18.56 20.03 -3.35
N ASP A 145 19.56 20.89 -3.54
CA ASP A 145 19.52 22.02 -4.49
C ASP A 145 20.00 21.64 -5.91
N TYR A 146 20.34 20.36 -6.14
CA TYR A 146 20.76 19.89 -7.45
C TYR A 146 19.57 19.32 -8.24
N PHE A 147 18.97 20.17 -9.09
CA PHE A 147 17.83 19.84 -9.94
C PHE A 147 18.29 19.32 -11.32
N ALA A 148 18.41 18.00 -11.43
CA ALA A 148 18.62 17.29 -12.69
C ALA A 148 17.40 16.41 -13.03
N GLU A 149 17.33 15.94 -14.26
CA GLU A 149 16.29 15.01 -14.68
C GLU A 149 16.36 13.71 -13.86
N MET A 150 15.21 13.29 -13.33
CA MET A 150 15.06 12.09 -12.52
C MET A 150 14.35 11.00 -13.33
N ALA A 151 14.59 9.73 -13.00
CA ALA A 151 13.96 8.59 -13.69
C ALA A 151 12.42 8.62 -13.69
N LYS A 152 11.78 9.35 -12.76
CA LYS A 152 10.33 9.57 -12.70
C LYS A 152 10.03 11.06 -12.60
N SER A 153 9.06 11.53 -13.38
CA SER A 153 8.64 12.93 -13.35
C SER A 153 7.98 13.33 -12.03
N ASP A 154 8.10 14.59 -11.66
CA ASP A 154 7.48 15.14 -10.45
C ASP A 154 5.95 15.00 -10.46
N GLN A 155 5.33 15.14 -11.63
CA GLN A 155 3.89 14.94 -11.79
C GLN A 155 3.49 13.49 -11.44
N HIS A 156 4.31 12.51 -11.80
CA HIS A 156 4.09 11.12 -11.43
C HIS A 156 4.27 10.90 -9.92
N MET A 157 5.33 11.45 -9.33
CA MET A 157 5.58 11.35 -7.88
C MET A 157 4.50 12.03 -7.04
N GLN A 158 3.95 13.17 -7.49
CA GLN A 158 2.81 13.81 -6.83
C GLN A 158 1.56 12.93 -6.84
N LYS A 159 1.31 12.16 -7.92
CA LYS A 159 0.20 11.19 -7.96
C LYS A 159 0.41 10.07 -6.95
N ILE A 160 1.63 9.55 -6.81
CA ILE A 160 1.97 8.53 -5.81
C ILE A 160 1.76 9.08 -4.39
N ARG A 161 2.31 10.26 -4.08
CA ARG A 161 2.14 10.91 -2.77
C ARG A 161 0.68 11.11 -2.41
N LYS A 162 -0.14 11.60 -3.35
CA LYS A 162 -1.60 11.74 -3.15
C LYS A 162 -2.26 10.40 -2.81
N LYS A 163 -1.88 9.31 -3.47
CA LYS A 163 -2.39 7.95 -3.15
C LYS A 163 -1.96 7.48 -1.77
N LEU A 164 -0.70 7.69 -1.38
CA LEU A 164 -0.21 7.32 -0.04
C LEU A 164 -0.96 8.07 1.07
N ILE A 165 -1.09 9.40 0.93
CA ILE A 165 -1.85 10.23 1.88
C ILE A 165 -3.31 9.78 1.93
N SER A 166 -3.92 9.44 0.78
CA SER A 166 -5.30 8.94 0.75
C SER A 166 -5.46 7.61 1.51
N LYS A 167 -4.52 6.67 1.37
CA LYS A 167 -4.54 5.39 2.09
C LYS A 167 -4.38 5.61 3.60
N GLN A 168 -3.44 6.47 4.00
CA GLN A 168 -3.25 6.82 5.42
C GLN A 168 -4.51 7.46 6.01
N MET A 169 -5.13 8.42 5.31
CA MET A 169 -6.38 9.04 5.77
C MET A 169 -7.54 8.02 5.87
N ILE A 170 -7.61 7.03 4.98
CA ILE A 170 -8.63 5.98 5.05
C ILE A 170 -8.41 5.11 6.29
N LEU A 171 -7.16 4.70 6.54
CA LEU A 171 -6.78 3.92 7.72
C LEU A 171 -7.15 4.67 9.01
N GLU A 172 -6.69 5.92 9.14
CA GLU A 172 -6.98 6.75 10.32
C GLU A 172 -8.48 6.97 10.53
N LYS A 173 -9.25 7.19 9.46
CA LYS A 173 -10.71 7.34 9.55
C LYS A 173 -11.36 6.06 10.03
N SER A 174 -10.88 4.90 9.56
CA SER A 174 -11.39 3.60 9.99
C SER A 174 -11.10 3.34 11.48
N GLU A 175 -9.90 3.70 11.95
CA GLU A 175 -9.51 3.58 13.36
C GLU A 175 -10.31 4.55 14.24
N LYS A 176 -10.42 5.82 13.84
CA LYS A 176 -11.26 6.83 14.51
C LYS A 176 -12.71 6.36 14.58
N ALA A 177 -13.24 5.74 13.53
CA ALA A 177 -14.59 5.18 13.52
C ALA A 177 -14.74 3.99 14.48
N LYS A 178 -13.75 3.08 14.56
CA LYS A 178 -13.74 1.97 15.54
C LYS A 178 -13.75 2.52 16.97
N LYS A 179 -12.84 3.46 17.28
CA LYS A 179 -12.76 4.13 18.60
C LYS A 179 -14.07 4.84 18.97
N LEU A 180 -14.70 5.55 18.04
CA LEU A 180 -16.00 6.20 18.27
C LEU A 180 -17.12 5.18 18.53
N ARG A 181 -17.11 4.02 17.86
CA ARG A 181 -18.09 2.95 18.11
C ARG A 181 -17.92 2.36 19.52
N GLU A 182 -16.69 2.11 19.93
CA GLU A 182 -16.36 1.62 21.28
C GLU A 182 -16.75 2.63 22.36
N GLN A 183 -16.41 3.90 22.18
CA GLN A 183 -16.82 4.96 23.09
C GLN A 183 -18.34 5.09 23.21
N ARG A 184 -19.09 4.92 22.12
CA ARG A 184 -20.56 4.92 22.16
C ARG A 184 -21.11 3.70 22.91
N LYS A 185 -20.53 2.51 22.72
CA LYS A 185 -20.91 1.30 23.45
C LYS A 185 -20.63 1.45 24.94
N PHE A 186 -19.44 1.92 25.31
CA PHE A 186 -19.05 2.15 26.69
C PHE A 186 -19.88 3.26 27.33
N GLY A 187 -20.10 4.37 26.63
CA GLY A 187 -20.93 5.48 27.10
C GLY A 187 -22.36 5.06 27.45
N LYS A 188 -22.97 4.14 26.69
CA LYS A 188 -24.28 3.56 27.03
C LYS A 188 -24.22 2.72 28.31
N LYS A 189 -23.21 1.86 28.47
CA LYS A 189 -23.01 1.07 29.69
C LYS A 189 -22.80 1.96 30.91
N VAL A 190 -21.94 2.97 30.79
CA VAL A 190 -21.68 3.97 31.85
C VAL A 190 -22.95 4.72 32.22
N GLN A 191 -23.77 5.14 31.27
CA GLN A 191 -25.03 5.82 31.57
C GLN A 191 -25.97 4.93 32.40
N ILE A 192 -26.12 3.65 32.03
CA ILE A 192 -26.94 2.68 32.77
C ILE A 192 -26.37 2.45 34.17
N GLU A 193 -25.06 2.23 34.29
CA GLU A 193 -24.38 2.00 35.56
C GLU A 193 -24.50 3.21 36.50
N VAL A 194 -24.34 4.44 35.98
CA VAL A 194 -24.50 5.67 36.75
C VAL A 194 -25.94 5.83 37.25
N ILE A 195 -26.94 5.54 36.41
CA ILE A 195 -28.34 5.58 36.84
C ILE A 195 -28.62 4.54 37.93
N GLN A 196 -28.12 3.31 37.76
CA GLN A 196 -28.27 2.25 38.75
C GLN A 196 -27.57 2.60 40.07
N LYS A 197 -26.34 3.14 40.03
CA LYS A 197 -25.63 3.62 41.22
C LYS A 197 -26.42 4.71 41.95
N ARG A 198 -26.91 5.73 41.23
CA ARG A 198 -27.76 6.78 41.81
C ARG A 198 -29.05 6.25 42.44
N GLN A 199 -29.69 5.26 41.80
CA GLN A 199 -30.89 4.63 42.36
C GLN A 199 -30.58 3.81 43.61
N LYS A 200 -29.45 3.08 43.63
CA LYS A 200 -28.98 2.33 44.81
C LYS A 200 -28.63 3.28 45.96
N GLU A 201 -27.89 4.34 45.69
CA GLU A 201 -27.54 5.40 46.65
C GLU A 201 -28.81 6.05 47.22
N LYS A 202 -29.78 6.42 46.35
CA LYS A 202 -31.07 6.97 46.81
C LYS A 202 -31.86 5.97 47.66
N LYS A 203 -31.86 4.68 47.29
CA LYS A 203 -32.54 3.63 48.08
C LYS A 203 -31.87 3.41 49.43
N ALA A 204 -30.53 3.42 49.47
CA ALA A 204 -29.73 3.32 50.70
C ALA A 204 -29.94 4.55 51.61
N MET A 205 -29.97 5.75 51.04
CA MET A 205 -30.34 6.99 51.74
C MET A 205 -31.74 6.88 52.34
N MET A 206 -32.74 6.52 51.54
CA MET A 206 -34.13 6.41 52.01
C MET A 206 -34.30 5.30 53.07
N SER A 207 -33.55 4.20 52.99
CA SER A 207 -33.60 3.16 54.01
C SER A 207 -32.91 3.58 55.31
N ALA A 208 -31.78 4.31 55.23
CA ALA A 208 -31.13 4.91 56.39
C ALA A 208 -32.07 5.91 57.10
N VAL A 209 -32.73 6.80 56.35
CA VAL A 209 -33.72 7.75 56.89
C VAL A 209 -34.89 7.02 57.56
N LYS A 210 -35.44 5.97 56.94
CA LYS A 210 -36.53 5.17 57.54
C LYS A 210 -36.09 4.43 58.81
N LYS A 211 -34.85 3.94 58.87
CA LYS A 211 -34.30 3.29 60.07
C LYS A 211 -34.12 4.29 61.22
N TYR A 212 -33.65 5.50 60.92
CA TYR A 212 -33.57 6.61 61.87
C TYR A 212 -34.96 7.03 62.37
N GLN A 213 -35.93 7.22 61.47
CA GLN A 213 -37.32 7.58 61.85
C GLN A 213 -37.99 6.52 62.75
N LYS A 214 -37.63 5.25 62.60
CA LYS A 214 -38.12 4.15 63.44
C LYS A 214 -37.35 3.99 64.77
N GLY A 215 -36.37 4.85 65.06
CA GLY A 215 -35.59 4.82 66.30
C GLY A 215 -34.60 3.66 66.41
N MET A 216 -34.34 2.93 65.33
CA MET A 216 -33.46 1.75 65.34
C MET A 216 -31.96 2.11 65.36
N THR A 217 -31.62 3.36 65.05
CA THR A 217 -30.24 3.85 64.94
C THR A 217 -30.19 5.31 65.36
N ASP A 218 -29.42 5.64 66.40
CA ASP A 218 -29.38 6.97 67.03
C ASP A 218 -28.33 7.93 66.41
N LYS A 219 -27.50 7.41 65.49
CA LYS A 219 -26.43 8.17 64.81
C LYS A 219 -26.79 8.44 63.35
N LEU A 220 -26.79 9.73 62.97
CA LEU A 220 -27.02 10.22 61.60
C LEU A 220 -25.82 9.98 60.67
N ASP A 221 -25.38 8.72 60.55
CA ASP A 221 -24.23 8.31 59.74
C ASP A 221 -24.41 8.60 58.23
N PHE A 222 -25.66 8.82 57.80
CA PHE A 222 -26.01 9.20 56.42
C PHE A 222 -25.75 10.70 56.11
N LEU A 223 -25.77 11.60 57.11
CA LEU A 223 -25.44 13.02 56.91
C LEU A 223 -23.94 13.31 57.03
N GLU A 224 -23.18 12.43 57.69
CA GLU A 224 -21.72 12.54 57.85
C GLU A 224 -20.98 12.01 56.61
N GLY A 225 -21.54 12.22 55.42
CA GLY A 225 -20.84 12.05 54.16
C GLY A 225 -19.64 12.98 54.11
N ASP A 226 -18.45 12.39 54.30
CA ASP A 226 -17.12 12.97 54.05
C ASP A 226 -16.59 14.00 55.07
N GLN A 227 -17.18 14.10 56.26
CA GLN A 227 -16.66 14.95 57.35
C GLN A 227 -16.19 14.15 58.57
N LYS A 228 -15.22 13.24 58.39
CA LYS A 228 -14.30 12.90 59.49
C LYS A 228 -12.84 12.83 59.02
N LYS A 229 -12.18 13.97 59.27
CA LYS A 229 -10.83 14.14 59.83
C LYS A 229 -9.66 13.45 59.14
N GLY A 230 -8.83 14.29 58.50
CA GLY A 230 -7.37 14.24 58.70
C GLY A 230 -6.52 14.18 57.45
N LYS A 231 -6.29 15.32 56.79
CA LYS A 231 -4.96 15.96 56.69
C LYS A 231 -4.99 17.18 55.79
N GLU A 232 -4.35 18.22 56.28
CA GLU A 232 -3.98 19.43 55.56
C GLU A 232 -3.36 19.11 54.20
N SER A 233 -3.81 19.81 53.16
CA SER A 233 -2.89 20.49 52.24
C SER A 233 -3.66 21.31 51.19
N SER A 234 -3.36 22.61 51.24
CA SER A 234 -3.23 23.54 50.12
C SER A 234 -4.40 23.74 49.14
N GLN A 235 -4.97 24.94 49.23
CA GLN A 235 -5.14 25.91 48.13
C GLN A 235 -5.24 25.36 46.70
N GLY A 236 -6.39 25.59 46.06
CA GLY A 236 -6.57 25.28 44.64
C GLY A 236 -7.83 25.84 43.98
N SER A 237 -7.90 27.17 43.82
CA SER A 237 -8.61 27.90 42.77
C SER A 237 -10.10 27.58 42.50
N THR A 238 -10.95 28.53 42.88
CA THR A 238 -12.31 28.74 42.37
C THR A 238 -12.30 29.03 40.86
N LYS A 239 -12.41 27.99 40.03
CA LYS A 239 -12.68 28.15 38.60
C LYS A 239 -14.17 28.43 38.39
N THR A 240 -14.47 29.70 38.13
CA THR A 240 -15.74 30.22 37.64
C THR A 240 -16.28 29.35 36.49
N LEU A 241 -17.37 28.62 36.77
CA LEU A 241 -18.16 27.95 35.73
C LEU A 241 -18.70 29.03 34.78
N ASN A 242 -18.08 29.14 33.60
CA ASN A 242 -18.65 29.84 32.47
C ASN A 242 -19.98 29.15 32.10
N LYS A 243 -21.09 29.64 32.67
CA LYS A 243 -22.47 29.42 32.23
C LYS A 243 -22.60 29.94 30.80
N ARG A 244 -22.14 29.16 29.80
CA ARG A 244 -22.57 29.33 28.43
C ARG A 244 -24.04 28.94 28.38
N GLY A 245 -24.92 29.95 28.41
CA GLY A 245 -26.35 29.77 28.26
C GLY A 245 -26.71 28.99 26.98
N PRO A 246 -27.94 28.50 26.86
CA PRO A 246 -28.35 27.68 25.72
C PRO A 246 -28.08 28.40 24.39
N ASN A 247 -27.45 27.65 23.46
CA ASN A 247 -27.12 28.07 22.10
C ASN A 247 -28.28 28.88 21.46
N ALA A 248 -28.01 29.95 20.71
CA ALA A 248 -29.04 30.78 20.06
C ALA A 248 -30.04 29.95 19.22
N LYS A 249 -29.55 28.87 18.59
CA LYS A 249 -30.40 27.91 17.87
C LYS A 249 -31.39 27.18 18.78
N ARG A 250 -31.01 26.92 20.03
CA ARG A 250 -31.85 26.30 21.06
C ARG A 250 -32.85 27.32 21.62
N LYS A 251 -32.42 28.57 21.90
CA LYS A 251 -33.34 29.65 22.29
C LYS A 251 -34.45 29.87 21.26
N TYR A 252 -34.12 29.92 19.97
CA TYR A 252 -35.12 30.05 18.91
C TYR A 252 -36.08 28.86 18.84
N LYS A 253 -35.59 27.62 19.02
CA LYS A 253 -36.43 26.42 19.03
C LYS A 253 -37.32 26.35 20.28
N ASP A 254 -36.82 26.79 21.42
CA ASP A 254 -37.57 26.84 22.67
C ASP A 254 -38.65 27.93 22.60
N GLN A 255 -38.37 29.08 21.96
CA GLN A 255 -39.35 30.12 21.68
C GLN A 255 -40.43 29.65 20.68
N LYS A 256 -40.02 29.00 19.58
CA LYS A 256 -40.96 28.56 18.54
C LYS A 256 -41.80 27.34 18.94
N PHE A 257 -41.23 26.40 19.71
CA PHE A 257 -41.86 25.10 19.96
C PHE A 257 -41.95 24.70 21.44
N GLY A 258 -41.64 25.61 22.36
CA GLY A 258 -41.60 25.35 23.81
C GLY A 258 -40.42 24.50 24.27
N PHE A 259 -40.15 24.54 25.58
CA PHE A 259 -39.13 23.73 26.25
C PHE A 259 -39.66 22.29 26.45
N GLY A 260 -38.91 21.29 25.99
CA GLY A 260 -39.24 19.85 25.95
C GLY A 260 -40.44 19.36 26.79
N GLY A 261 -41.50 18.90 26.13
CA GLY A 261 -42.72 18.32 26.69
C GLY A 261 -43.73 17.96 25.58
N LYS A 262 -44.89 17.38 25.91
CA LYS A 262 -45.97 17.12 24.95
C LYS A 262 -46.38 18.46 24.30
N LYS A 263 -46.03 18.63 23.02
CA LYS A 263 -46.30 19.86 22.26
C LYS A 263 -47.77 19.81 21.84
N SER A 264 -48.63 20.55 22.54
CA SER A 264 -50.08 20.63 22.29
C SER A 264 -50.40 21.12 20.87
N GLY A 265 -50.31 20.26 19.86
CA GLY A 265 -50.68 20.55 18.48
C GLY A 265 -49.84 21.61 17.75
N LYS A 266 -48.94 22.36 18.42
CA LYS A 266 -48.13 23.46 17.85
C LYS A 266 -47.14 23.08 16.73
N LYS A 267 -47.10 21.80 16.37
CA LYS A 267 -46.34 21.27 15.22
C LYS A 267 -47.24 20.87 14.04
N TRP A 268 -48.56 20.99 14.17
CA TRP A 268 -49.50 20.68 13.11
C TRP A 268 -49.63 21.89 12.18
N ASN A 269 -49.80 21.63 10.88
CA ASN A 269 -50.01 22.68 9.91
C ASN A 269 -51.39 23.31 10.13
N THR A 270 -51.43 24.59 10.46
CA THR A 270 -52.66 25.39 10.42
C THR A 270 -52.93 25.86 8.99
N LYS A 271 -54.19 26.19 8.67
CA LYS A 271 -54.60 26.72 7.35
C LYS A 271 -53.75 27.94 6.93
N GLU A 272 -53.36 28.77 7.89
CA GLU A 272 -52.48 29.93 7.68
C GLU A 272 -51.01 29.52 7.41
N SER A 273 -50.50 28.50 8.10
CA SER A 273 -49.14 27.99 7.91
C SER A 273 -48.95 27.19 6.61
N TYR A 274 -50.04 26.72 5.98
CA TYR A 274 -49.97 25.98 4.72
C TYR A 274 -49.60 26.88 3.53
N ASN A 275 -50.05 28.14 3.56
CA ASN A 275 -49.81 29.12 2.48
C ASN A 275 -48.66 30.10 2.77
N ASP A 276 -48.09 30.08 3.98
CA ASP A 276 -46.99 30.99 4.35
C ASP A 276 -45.63 30.51 3.80
N VAL A 277 -45.27 31.04 2.63
CA VAL A 277 -43.96 30.85 1.99
C VAL A 277 -42.95 31.96 2.32
N SER A 278 -43.28 32.91 3.19
CA SER A 278 -42.43 34.08 3.51
C SER A 278 -41.07 33.68 4.12
N SER A 279 -41.04 32.56 4.85
CA SER A 279 -39.83 31.99 5.45
C SER A 279 -38.92 31.30 4.41
N PHE A 280 -39.42 31.02 3.20
CA PHE A 280 -38.66 30.35 2.14
C PHE A 280 -37.78 31.36 1.38
N ARG A 281 -36.51 31.42 1.76
CA ARG A 281 -35.51 32.23 1.05
C ARG A 281 -35.03 31.50 -0.21
N ALA A 282 -35.76 31.65 -1.32
CA ALA A 282 -35.41 31.07 -2.63
C ALA A 282 -33.97 31.40 -3.07
N LYS A 283 -33.48 32.61 -2.75
CA LYS A 283 -32.08 33.03 -2.99
C LYS A 283 -31.03 32.23 -2.24
N VAL A 284 -31.35 31.53 -1.14
CA VAL A 284 -30.39 30.69 -0.40
C VAL A 284 -30.53 29.22 -0.79
N ALA A 285 -31.75 28.77 -1.08
CA ALA A 285 -32.02 27.39 -1.48
C ALA A 285 -31.53 27.06 -2.91
N HIS A 286 -31.55 28.04 -3.82
CA HIS A 286 -31.14 27.84 -5.22
C HIS A 286 -29.85 28.55 -5.64
N ALA A 287 -29.27 29.41 -4.78
CA ALA A 287 -27.95 29.95 -5.06
C ALA A 287 -26.86 28.93 -4.70
N LYS A 288 -26.32 28.27 -5.72
CA LYS A 288 -24.91 27.90 -5.70
C LYS A 288 -24.10 29.18 -5.40
N GLY A 289 -23.50 29.21 -4.22
CA GLY A 289 -22.55 30.21 -3.69
C GLY A 289 -22.15 31.37 -4.59
N SER A 290 -22.96 32.44 -4.58
CA SER A 290 -22.51 33.77 -5.02
C SER A 290 -22.61 34.73 -3.84
N LYS A 291 -21.48 34.87 -3.12
CA LYS A 291 -21.23 36.01 -2.25
C LYS A 291 -19.73 36.28 -2.24
N GLY A 292 -19.31 37.35 -2.91
CA GLY A 292 -17.94 37.86 -2.95
C GLY A 292 -17.36 37.88 -4.36
N GLY A 293 -17.36 39.05 -4.99
CA GLY A 293 -17.09 39.22 -6.41
C GLY A 293 -15.63 39.42 -6.79
N LYS A 294 -15.28 39.00 -8.01
CA LYS A 294 -14.66 39.81 -9.08
C LYS A 294 -14.37 38.90 -10.26
N LYS A 295 -14.71 39.40 -11.46
CA LYS A 295 -14.13 39.11 -12.79
C LYS A 295 -13.40 37.78 -13.00
N GLY A 296 -13.92 36.98 -13.93
CA GLY A 296 -13.14 35.94 -14.60
C GLY A 296 -13.96 35.22 -15.67
N LYS A 297 -13.83 35.66 -16.92
CA LYS A 297 -14.30 34.94 -18.12
C LYS A 297 -13.75 33.50 -18.12
N GLY A 298 -14.57 32.54 -18.54
CA GLY A 298 -14.08 31.27 -19.07
C GLY A 298 -14.74 30.01 -18.49
N GLY A 299 -15.35 29.23 -19.36
CA GLY A 299 -15.69 27.84 -19.09
C GLY A 299 -17.17 27.49 -19.30
N LYS A 300 -17.55 27.24 -20.55
CA LYS A 300 -18.71 26.39 -20.88
C LYS A 300 -18.46 25.00 -20.27
N GLN A 301 -18.96 24.77 -19.05
CA GLN A 301 -19.05 23.40 -18.53
C GLN A 301 -20.26 22.72 -19.17
N ASN A 302 -20.00 21.62 -19.87
CA ASN A 302 -20.98 20.70 -20.44
C ASN A 302 -22.07 20.33 -19.43
N LYS A 303 -23.22 21.00 -19.52
CA LYS A 303 -24.43 20.57 -18.84
C LYS A 303 -24.99 19.38 -19.62
N ARG A 304 -25.04 18.21 -18.95
CA ARG A 304 -25.71 17.00 -19.45
C ARG A 304 -27.10 17.37 -20.01
N PRO A 305 -27.41 17.05 -21.27
CA PRO A 305 -28.71 17.35 -21.84
C PRO A 305 -29.84 16.62 -21.09
N GLY A 306 -31.01 17.26 -21.06
CA GLY A 306 -32.20 16.78 -20.36
C GLY A 306 -32.65 15.40 -20.84
N LYS A 307 -33.50 14.74 -20.03
CA LYS A 307 -33.95 13.35 -20.26
C LYS A 307 -34.67 13.16 -21.61
N SER A 308 -35.39 14.17 -22.09
CA SER A 308 -36.07 14.16 -23.40
C SER A 308 -35.07 14.20 -24.57
N VAL A 309 -34.04 15.04 -24.49
CA VAL A 309 -32.99 15.17 -25.52
C VAL A 309 -32.16 13.89 -25.61
N ARG A 310 -31.88 13.24 -24.48
CA ARG A 310 -31.21 11.92 -24.45
C ARG A 310 -32.02 10.81 -25.10
N ARG A 311 -33.35 10.82 -24.96
CA ARG A 311 -34.22 9.84 -25.64
C ARG A 311 -34.21 10.03 -27.16
N LYS A 312 -34.22 11.27 -27.65
CA LYS A 312 -34.15 11.57 -29.09
C LYS A 312 -32.82 11.14 -29.72
N MET A 313 -31.70 11.32 -29.02
CA MET A 313 -30.39 10.88 -29.52
C MET A 313 -30.26 9.35 -29.61
N LYS A 314 -30.92 8.61 -28.71
CA LYS A 314 -30.90 7.13 -28.71
C LYS A 314 -31.76 6.51 -29.82
N ALA A 315 -32.71 7.26 -30.37
CA ALA A 315 -33.53 6.84 -31.50
C ALA A 315 -32.91 7.19 -32.87
N ARG A 316 -31.71 7.80 -32.86
CA ARG A 316 -30.96 8.19 -34.06
C ARG A 316 -29.72 7.33 -34.31
N SER A 317 -29.49 6.29 -33.50
CA SER A 317 -28.50 5.24 -33.76
C SER A 317 -29.18 3.99 -34.27
#